data_AF-D4M6K1-F1
#
_entry.id   AF-D4M6K1-F1
#
_cell.length_a   1.000
_cell.length_b   1.000
_cell.length_c   1.000
_cell.angle_alpha   90.00
_cell.angle_beta   90.00
_cell.angle_gamma   90.00
#
_symmetry.space_group_name_H-M   'P 1'
#
loop_
_entity.id
_entity.type
_entity.pdbx_description
1 polymer ?
#
loop_
_entity_poly.entity_id
_entity_poly.type
_entity_poly.pdbx_seq_one_letter_code
_entity_poly.pdbx_strand_id
1 'polypeptide(L)'
;MEEFGEWLRHKIRVIVMKQWKRPKTIYRNLSYPNWKYKNGFSHEEIFKVANSRLGWYKRSGMNVVNFIIGKDLLENRIKDGAGLLNPLSYYLVKVGI
;
A
#
# COMPACT_ATOMS: atom_id res chain seq x y z
N MET A 1 8.37 14.65 -10.32
CA MET A 1 7.03 14.38 -9.72
C MET A 1 6.81 12.89 -9.45
N GLU A 2 7.33 11.99 -10.30
CA GLU A 2 7.21 10.54 -10.11
C GLU A 2 7.85 10.05 -8.80
N GLU A 3 9.10 10.47 -8.52
CA GLU A 3 9.80 10.17 -7.26
C GLU A 3 9.03 10.66 -6.03
N PHE A 4 8.43 11.84 -6.10
CA PHE A 4 7.59 12.37 -5.03
C PHE A 4 6.33 11.53 -4.81
N GLY A 5 5.68 11.09 -5.89
CA GLY A 5 4.53 10.19 -5.83
C GLY A 5 4.89 8.81 -5.24
N GLU A 6 6.04 8.25 -5.60
CA GLU A 6 6.54 7.01 -5.00
C GLU A 6 6.83 7.15 -3.51
N TRP A 7 7.52 8.24 -3.13
CA TRP A 7 7.79 8.56 -1.74
C TRP A 7 6.50 8.73 -0.93
N LEU A 8 5.50 9.42 -1.47
CA LEU A 8 4.20 9.62 -0.83
C LEU A 8 3.47 8.28 -0.61
N ARG A 9 3.41 7.43 -1.63
CA ARG A 9 2.82 6.08 -1.50
C ARG A 9 3.54 5.25 -0.44
N HIS A 10 4.87 5.32 -0.39
CA HIS A 10 5.64 4.64 0.64
C HIS A 10 5.30 5.16 2.05
N LYS A 11 5.19 6.48 2.24
CA LYS A 11 4.77 7.05 3.53
C LYS A 11 3.37 6.59 3.95
N ILE A 12 2.43 6.52 3.01
CA ILE A 12 1.08 6.01 3.28
C ILE A 12 1.13 4.53 3.69
N ARG A 13 1.91 3.69 3.00
CA ARG A 13 2.12 2.29 3.42
C ARG A 13 2.64 2.20 4.86
N VAL A 14 3.58 3.06 5.23
CA VAL A 14 4.10 3.11 6.61
C VAL A 14 3.00 3.44 7.62
N ILE A 15 2.11 4.38 7.30
CA ILE A 15 0.97 4.74 8.16
C ILE A 15 0.00 3.57 8.29
N VAL A 16 -0.37 2.93 7.17
CA VAL A 16 -1.26 1.76 7.15
C VAL A 16 -0.69 0.61 7.98
N MET A 17 0.60 0.30 7.81
CA MET A 17 1.27 -0.73 8.59
C MET A 17 1.34 -0.38 10.09
N LYS A 18 1.52 0.89 10.44
CA LYS A 18 1.49 1.36 11.85
C LYS A 18 0.10 1.26 12.48
N GLN A 19 -0.97 1.43 11.70
CA GLN A 19 -2.34 1.21 12.17
C GLN A 19 -2.56 -0.26 12.55
N TRP A 20 -1.96 -1.18 11.80
CA TRP A 20 -2.03 -2.62 12.07
C TRP A 20 -0.94 -3.09 13.05
N LYS A 21 -1.09 -2.74 14.33
CA LYS A 21 -0.05 -2.99 15.35
C LYS A 21 0.26 -4.46 15.63
N ARG A 22 -0.70 -5.37 15.44
CA ARG A 22 -0.55 -6.80 15.80
C ARG A 22 -0.25 -7.65 14.56
N PRO A 23 0.68 -8.63 14.61
CA PRO A 23 1.00 -9.50 13.48
C PRO A 23 -0.24 -10.19 12.86
N LYS A 24 -1.17 -10.67 13.70
CA LYS A 24 -2.43 -11.27 13.24
C LYS A 24 -3.29 -10.29 12.42
N THR A 25 -3.26 -9.01 12.77
CA THR A 25 -3.98 -7.94 12.04
C THR A 25 -3.30 -7.64 10.72
N ILE A 26 -1.97 -7.53 10.71
CA ILE A 26 -1.18 -7.35 9.47
C ILE A 26 -1.46 -8.49 8.50
N TYR A 27 -1.38 -9.73 8.98
CA TYR A 27 -1.65 -10.92 8.16
C TYR A 27 -3.04 -10.86 7.52
N ARG A 28 -4.10 -10.71 8.32
CA ARG A 28 -5.48 -10.65 7.82
C ARG A 28 -5.68 -9.53 6.81
N ASN A 29 -5.16 -8.34 7.11
CA ASN A 29 -5.35 -7.16 6.28
C ASN A 29 -4.51 -7.16 5.00
N LEU A 30 -3.42 -7.95 4.94
CA LEU A 30 -2.68 -8.19 3.69
C LEU A 30 -3.27 -9.37 2.90
N SER A 31 -3.75 -10.42 3.58
CA SER A 31 -4.35 -11.59 2.92
C SER A 31 -5.64 -11.24 2.18
N TYR A 32 -6.51 -10.38 2.74
CA TYR A 32 -7.75 -9.98 2.07
C TYR A 32 -7.51 -9.30 0.70
N PRO A 33 -6.73 -8.22 0.58
CA PRO A 33 -6.44 -7.61 -0.72
C PRO A 33 -5.62 -8.53 -1.62
N ASN A 34 -4.71 -9.35 -1.09
CA ASN A 34 -4.00 -10.35 -1.90
C ASN A 34 -4.96 -11.31 -2.62
N TRP A 35 -5.98 -11.81 -1.91
CA TRP A 35 -7.01 -12.66 -2.49
C TRP A 35 -7.95 -11.89 -3.42
N LYS A 36 -8.46 -10.74 -2.97
CA LYS A 36 -9.44 -9.93 -3.73
C LYS A 36 -8.90 -9.48 -5.09
N TYR A 37 -7.64 -9.04 -5.14
CA TYR A 37 -6.99 -8.54 -6.36
C TYR A 37 -6.12 -9.61 -7.04
N LYS A 38 -6.13 -10.86 -6.56
CA LYS A 38 -5.36 -11.98 -7.12
C LYS A 38 -3.86 -11.66 -7.28
N ASN A 39 -3.26 -11.03 -6.27
CA ASN A 39 -1.85 -10.61 -6.31
C ASN A 39 -0.84 -11.78 -6.28
N GLY A 40 -1.30 -13.00 -5.95
CA GLY A 40 -0.50 -14.22 -6.10
C GLY A 40 0.50 -14.52 -4.98
N PHE A 41 0.59 -13.71 -3.91
CA PHE A 41 1.47 -14.03 -2.79
C PHE A 41 0.96 -15.23 -1.99
N SER A 42 1.88 -16.11 -1.64
CA SER A 42 1.62 -17.25 -0.79
C SER A 42 1.30 -16.83 0.64
N HIS A 43 0.63 -17.71 1.39
CA HIS A 43 0.40 -17.49 2.83
C HIS A 43 1.71 -17.34 3.60
N GLU A 44 2.76 -18.05 3.20
CA GLU A 44 4.07 -18.00 3.86
C GLU A 44 4.74 -16.63 3.70
N GLU A 45 4.70 -16.05 2.50
CA GLU A 45 5.27 -14.72 2.25
C GLU A 45 4.58 -13.63 3.08
N ILE A 46 3.25 -13.67 3.15
CA ILE A 46 2.47 -12.73 3.98
C ILE A 46 2.76 -12.98 5.46
N PHE A 47 2.88 -14.24 5.88
CA PHE A 47 3.18 -14.60 7.26
C PHE A 47 4.58 -14.13 7.71
N LYS A 48 5.59 -14.24 6.84
CA LYS A 48 6.95 -13.72 7.06
C LYS A 48 6.94 -12.20 7.29
N VAL A 49 6.20 -11.46 6.46
CA VAL A 49 6.09 -10.00 6.55
C VAL A 49 5.36 -9.57 7.82
N ALA A 50 4.27 -10.26 8.16
CA ALA A 50 3.47 -9.98 9.35
C ALA A 50 4.28 -10.12 10.65
N ASN A 51 5.14 -11.15 10.74
CA ASN A 51 5.94 -11.47 11.93
C ASN A 51 7.37 -10.91 11.90
N SER A 52 7.74 -10.15 10.87
CA SER A 52 9.07 -9.54 10.76
C SER A 52 9.41 -8.70 12.00
N ARG A 53 10.71 -8.57 12.31
CA ARG A 53 11.22 -7.63 13.33
C ARG A 53 11.71 -6.31 12.74
N LEU A 54 11.62 -6.14 11.42
CA LEU A 54 12.05 -4.93 10.74
C LEU A 54 11.18 -3.73 11.14
N GLY A 55 11.81 -2.54 11.21
CA GLY A 55 11.10 -1.29 11.43
C GLY A 55 10.06 -1.01 10.33
N TRP A 56 9.04 -0.21 10.66
CA TRP A 56 7.89 0.04 9.79
C TRP A 56 8.26 0.59 8.42
N TYR A 57 9.29 1.45 8.36
CA TYR A 57 9.78 2.02 7.11
C TYR A 57 10.30 0.93 6.16
N LYS A 58 11.27 0.13 6.62
CA LYS A 58 11.86 -0.95 5.82
C LYS A 58 10.81 -2.01 5.45
N ARG A 59 9.94 -2.40 6.40
CA ARG A 59 8.89 -3.40 6.17
C ARG A 59 7.89 -2.97 5.09
N SER A 60 7.54 -1.69 5.05
CA SER A 60 6.59 -1.13 4.08
C SER A 60 7.17 -0.98 2.68
N GLY A 61 8.49 -1.10 2.53
CA GLY A 61 9.19 -1.11 1.25
C GLY A 61 9.50 -2.51 0.71
N MET A 62 9.19 -3.57 1.47
CA MET A 62 9.40 -4.95 1.02
C MET A 62 8.41 -5.34 -0.07
N ASN A 63 8.79 -6.31 -0.91
CA ASN A 63 8.03 -6.76 -2.09
C ASN A 63 6.52 -6.90 -1.83
N VAL A 64 6.13 -7.73 -0.84
CA VAL A 64 4.73 -8.02 -0.51
C VAL A 64 3.92 -6.76 -0.17
N VAL A 65 4.41 -5.91 0.73
CA VAL A 65 3.67 -4.71 1.15
C VAL A 65 3.65 -3.67 0.04
N ASN A 66 4.77 -3.51 -0.68
CA ASN A 66 4.89 -2.57 -1.78
C ASN A 66 3.93 -2.92 -2.93
N PHE A 67 3.79 -4.22 -3.24
CA PHE A 67 2.92 -4.71 -4.30
C PHE A 67 1.44 -4.69 -3.86
N ILE A 68 1.12 -5.29 -2.70
CA ILE A 68 -0.27 -5.37 -2.23
C ILE A 68 -0.84 -3.98 -1.95
N ILE A 69 -0.08 -3.11 -1.28
CA ILE A 69 -0.47 -1.72 -1.00
C ILE A 69 0.23 -0.79 -2.02
N GLY A 70 0.08 -1.18 -3.28
CA GLY A 70 0.66 -0.50 -4.44
C GLY A 70 -0.15 0.69 -4.91
N LYS A 71 0.27 1.23 -6.06
CA LYS A 71 -0.40 2.34 -6.74
C LYS A 71 -1.87 2.02 -7.00
N ASP A 72 -2.15 0.87 -7.59
CA ASP A 72 -3.50 0.49 -8.00
C ASP A 72 -4.46 0.40 -6.82
N LEU A 73 -4.01 -0.17 -5.69
CA LEU A 73 -4.84 -0.24 -4.49
C LEU A 73 -5.09 1.15 -3.89
N LEU A 74 -4.05 1.99 -3.82
CA LEU A 74 -4.14 3.30 -3.16
C LEU A 74 -4.92 4.32 -3.98
N GLU A 75 -4.80 4.29 -5.30
CA GLU A 75 -5.51 5.21 -6.20
C GLU A 75 -6.97 4.81 -6.43
N ASN A 76 -7.34 3.55 -6.14
CA ASN A 76 -8.70 3.07 -6.23
C ASN A 76 -9.64 3.80 -5.25
N ARG A 77 -10.78 4.28 -5.76
CA ARG A 77 -11.83 4.87 -4.91
C ARG A 77 -12.48 3.78 -4.07
N ILE A 78 -12.62 4.04 -2.77
CA ILE A 78 -13.34 3.16 -1.85
C ILE A 78 -14.66 3.84 -1.52
N LYS A 79 -15.76 3.35 -2.11
CA LYS A 79 -17.12 3.88 -1.92
C LYS A 79 -17.14 5.41 -2.18
N ASP A 80 -17.57 6.19 -1.19
CA ASP A 80 -17.69 7.66 -1.24
C ASP A 80 -16.36 8.37 -0.91
N GLY A 81 -15.33 7.62 -0.51
CA GLY A 81 -14.00 8.16 -0.21
C GLY A 81 -13.15 8.33 -1.47
N ALA A 82 -12.45 9.47 -1.56
CA ALA A 82 -11.43 9.66 -2.58
C ALA A 82 -10.26 8.69 -2.35
N GLY A 83 -9.86 7.98 -3.40
CA GLY A 83 -8.57 7.30 -3.43
C GLY A 83 -7.42 8.31 -3.36
N LEU A 84 -6.20 7.83 -3.13
CA LEU A 84 -5.02 8.68 -3.16
C LEU A 84 -4.91 9.35 -4.54
N LEU A 85 -5.13 10.65 -4.57
CA LEU A 85 -5.05 11.42 -5.80
C LEU A 85 -3.60 11.52 -6.26
N ASN A 86 -3.34 11.19 -7.52
CA ASN A 86 -2.02 11.43 -8.10
C ASN A 86 -1.82 12.96 -8.27
N PRO A 87 -0.84 13.57 -7.57
CA PRO A 87 -0.67 15.02 -7.60
C PRO A 87 -0.39 15.55 -9.00
N LEU A 88 0.42 14.83 -9.80
CA LEU A 88 0.74 15.24 -11.16
C LEU A 88 -0.49 15.22 -12.05
N SER A 89 -1.26 14.13 -12.00
CA SER A 89 -2.51 14.01 -12.76
C SER A 89 -3.50 15.12 -12.40
N TYR A 90 -3.60 15.47 -11.12
CA TYR A 90 -4.44 16.58 -10.68
C TYR A 90 -4.00 17.93 -11.27
N TYR A 91 -2.70 18.21 -11.26
CA TYR A 91 -2.17 19.46 -11.81
C TYR A 91 -2.35 19.53 -13.33
N LEU A 92 -2.05 18.47 -14.07
CA LEU A 92 -2.18 18.44 -15.53
C LEU A 92 -3.63 18.67 -15.97
N VAL A 93 -4.58 17.95 -15.36
CA VAL A 93 -6.03 18.11 -15.61
C VAL A 93 -6.49 19.55 -15.33
N LYS A 94 -6.00 20.17 -14.25
CA LYS A 94 -6.37 21.55 -13.89
C LYS A 94 -5.84 22.60 -14.87
N VAL A 95 -4.71 22.33 -15.53
CA VAL A 95 -4.07 23.25 -16.48
C VAL A 95 -4.55 23.00 -17.92
N GLY A 96 -5.35 21.95 -18.17
CA GLY A 96 -5.91 21.65 -19.49
C GLY A 96 -4.87 21.17 -20.50
N ILE A 97 -3.75 20.62 -20.00
CA ILE A 97 -2.66 20.03 -20.79
C ILE A 97 -2.73 18.51 -20.68
#